data_AF-A0A956M2B2-F1
#
_entry.id   AF-A0A956M2B2-F1
#
_cell.length_a   1.000
_cell.length_b   1.000
_cell.length_c   1.000
_cell.angle_alpha   90.00
_cell.angle_beta   90.00
_cell.angle_gamma   90.00
#
_symmetry.space_group_name_H-M   'P 1'
#
loop_
_entity.id
_entity.type
_entity.pdbx_description
1 polymer ?
#
loop_
_entity_poly.entity_id
_entity_poly.type
_entity_poly.pdbx_seq_one_letter_code
_entity_poly.pdbx_strand_id
1 'polypeptide(L)'
;MQRPRGRSASVWALVALTLLGALVRCFHLTHQSFWVDEAATIKYARLFGSMTPAQFFDDLHGPLHSLLLHLWSHLFGTGELALRSLEAVLSVLTIPAFAWSLQPLNRPKTLWIATGLLALNPFHVWYAQELRNYTLFMLTGVLATGFFLRISLGTQRRFLAYGVVNFLGFLSNLAHLFVVLTHGLVQLLRGRSGRGLWRGLAVSWVLTLLLMGPWIVRFWDRHVEVSGALEPTMVPSGEKLRGDTSAPLAGVPYAYYAFSVGYSWGPSLRELRSLNQGMSLDALRPHAPAILYAALVFGTVG
;
A
#
# COMPACT_ATOMS: atom_id res chain seq x y z
N MET A 1 -41.86 16.19 5.67
CA MET A 1 -40.39 16.11 5.84
C MET A 1 -39.79 15.28 4.70
N GLN A 2 -39.33 15.92 3.62
CA GLN A 2 -38.69 15.22 2.51
C GLN A 2 -37.20 15.06 2.83
N ARG A 3 -36.71 13.82 3.00
CA ARG A 3 -35.27 13.56 3.10
C ARG A 3 -34.61 14.03 1.79
N PRO A 4 -33.45 14.71 1.81
CA PRO A 4 -32.80 15.17 0.60
C PRO A 4 -32.38 13.95 -0.22
N ARG A 5 -33.05 13.73 -1.36
CA ARG A 5 -32.84 12.58 -2.27
C ARG A 5 -31.36 12.36 -2.63
N GLY A 6 -30.53 13.42 -2.60
CA GLY A 6 -29.09 13.36 -2.87
C GLY A 6 -28.21 12.68 -1.81
N ARG A 7 -28.61 12.67 -0.53
CA ARG A 7 -27.80 12.00 0.53
C ARG A 7 -27.92 10.48 0.45
N SER A 8 -29.12 9.96 0.19
CA SER A 8 -29.33 8.52 0.08
C SER A 8 -28.61 7.93 -1.14
N ALA A 9 -28.68 8.61 -2.29
CA ALA A 9 -28.00 8.16 -3.51
C ALA A 9 -26.46 8.12 -3.32
N SER A 10 -25.90 9.11 -2.62
CA SER A 10 -24.47 9.15 -2.30
C SER A 10 -24.02 8.00 -1.39
N VAL A 11 -24.83 7.64 -0.39
CA VAL A 11 -24.52 6.50 0.50
C VAL A 11 -24.58 5.18 -0.28
N TRP A 12 -25.61 4.98 -1.10
CA TRP A 12 -25.73 3.77 -1.92
C TRP A 12 -24.62 3.66 -2.96
N ALA A 13 -24.21 4.77 -3.58
CA ALA A 13 -23.06 4.78 -4.48
C ALA A 13 -21.77 4.36 -3.75
N LEU A 14 -21.54 4.86 -2.54
CA LEU A 14 -20.39 4.47 -1.74
C LEU A 14 -20.43 2.98 -1.38
N VAL A 15 -21.57 2.49 -0.88
CA VAL A 15 -21.77 1.08 -0.55
C VAL A 15 -21.53 0.20 -1.77
N ALA A 16 -22.09 0.56 -2.93
CA ALA A 16 -21.89 -0.18 -4.17
C ALA A 16 -20.41 -0.23 -4.59
N LEU A 17 -19.70 0.91 -4.54
CA LEU A 17 -18.27 0.96 -4.87
C LEU A 17 -17.41 0.17 -3.88
N THR A 18 -17.72 0.22 -2.58
CA THR A 18 -17.01 -0.55 -1.55
C THR A 18 -17.26 -2.05 -1.72
N LEU A 19 -18.49 -2.47 -1.97
CA LEU A 19 -18.83 -3.88 -2.22
C LEU A 19 -18.19 -4.41 -3.51
N LEU A 20 -18.23 -3.62 -4.58
CA LEU A 20 -17.55 -3.95 -5.84
C LEU A 20 -16.04 -4.07 -5.63
N GLY A 21 -15.44 -3.11 -4.93
CA GLY A 21 -14.02 -3.13 -4.61
C GLY A 21 -13.62 -4.32 -3.72
N ALA A 22 -14.48 -4.72 -2.79
CA ALA A 22 -14.29 -5.90 -1.96
C ALA A 22 -14.35 -7.19 -2.77
N LEU A 23 -15.35 -7.32 -3.66
CA LEU A 23 -15.47 -8.47 -4.56
C LEU A 23 -14.20 -8.67 -5.38
N VAL A 24 -13.69 -7.59 -6.00
CA VAL A 24 -12.47 -7.65 -6.82
C VAL A 24 -11.23 -7.99 -5.99
N ARG A 25 -11.09 -7.46 -4.77
CA ARG A 25 -9.92 -7.70 -3.91
C ARG A 25 -9.90 -9.11 -3.32
N CYS A 26 -11.08 -9.66 -2.99
CA CYS A 26 -11.20 -11.01 -2.44
C CYS A 26 -11.19 -12.11 -3.51
N PHE A 27 -11.39 -11.77 -4.78
CA PHE A 27 -11.34 -12.73 -5.88
C PHE A 27 -9.93 -13.32 -6.01
N HIS A 28 -9.82 -14.66 -5.95
CA HIS A 28 -8.55 -15.38 -6.08
C HIS A 28 -7.47 -15.03 -5.03
N LEU A 29 -7.88 -14.64 -3.82
CA LEU A 29 -6.97 -14.18 -2.77
C LEU A 29 -5.84 -15.18 -2.40
N THR A 30 -6.07 -16.48 -2.58
CA THR A 30 -5.10 -17.55 -2.28
C THR A 30 -4.54 -18.23 -3.53
N HIS A 31 -4.71 -17.62 -4.71
CA HIS A 31 -4.30 -18.25 -5.97
C HIS A 31 -2.77 -18.29 -6.13
N GLN A 32 -2.07 -17.31 -5.58
CA GLN A 32 -0.60 -17.22 -5.63
C GLN A 32 -0.01 -17.67 -4.31
N SER A 33 0.89 -18.66 -4.29
CA SER A 33 1.61 -19.00 -3.07
C SER A 33 2.43 -17.83 -2.53
N PHE A 34 2.72 -17.83 -1.22
CA PHE A 34 3.59 -16.83 -0.61
C PHE A 34 4.95 -16.74 -1.32
N TRP A 35 5.37 -15.52 -1.64
CA TRP A 35 6.73 -15.24 -2.08
C TRP A 35 7.64 -14.82 -0.92
N VAL A 36 8.93 -14.61 -1.22
CA VAL A 36 9.99 -14.44 -0.22
C VAL A 36 9.72 -13.29 0.75
N ASP A 37 9.16 -12.18 0.27
CA ASP A 37 8.90 -11.00 1.10
C ASP A 37 7.70 -11.19 2.04
N GLU A 38 6.66 -11.93 1.61
CA GLU A 38 5.54 -12.30 2.47
C GLU A 38 5.98 -13.26 3.57
N ALA A 39 6.89 -14.19 3.26
CA ALA A 39 7.47 -15.09 4.25
C ALA A 39 8.28 -14.31 5.31
N ALA A 40 8.99 -13.26 4.91
CA ALA A 40 9.66 -12.36 5.84
C ALA A 40 8.64 -11.64 6.75
N THR A 41 7.56 -11.10 6.18
CA THR A 41 6.46 -10.48 6.97
C THR A 41 5.86 -11.47 7.98
N ILE A 42 5.60 -12.72 7.59
CA ILE A 42 5.12 -13.77 8.51
C ILE A 42 6.10 -14.02 9.67
N LYS A 43 7.41 -14.04 9.38
CA LYS A 43 8.46 -14.20 10.39
C LYS A 43 8.45 -13.05 11.41
N TYR A 44 8.30 -11.80 10.94
CA TYR A 44 8.24 -10.62 11.82
C TYR A 44 6.95 -10.55 12.64
N ALA A 45 5.83 -11.02 12.07
CA ALA A 45 4.55 -11.08 12.78
C ALA A 45 4.47 -12.17 13.87
N ARG A 46 5.47 -13.06 13.97
CA ARG A 46 5.59 -14.06 15.06
C ARG A 46 4.30 -14.85 15.30
N LEU A 47 3.67 -15.36 14.24
CA LEU A 47 2.33 -15.97 14.29
C LEU A 47 2.18 -17.15 15.26
N PHE A 48 3.27 -17.81 15.66
CA PHE A 48 3.27 -19.02 16.48
C PHE A 48 3.86 -18.82 17.89
N GLY A 49 4.07 -17.58 18.33
CA GLY A 49 4.65 -17.29 19.64
C GLY A 49 4.16 -15.97 20.22
N SER A 50 4.68 -15.57 21.38
CA SER A 50 4.40 -14.27 21.97
C SER A 50 5.27 -13.18 21.36
N MET A 51 4.70 -12.02 21.03
CA MET A 51 5.45 -10.83 20.65
C MET A 51 5.81 -10.00 21.89
N THR A 52 7.10 -9.90 22.19
CA THR A 52 7.59 -9.01 23.26
C THR A 52 7.64 -7.55 22.78
N PRO A 53 7.61 -6.54 23.70
CA PRO A 53 7.74 -5.13 23.31
C PRO A 53 9.02 -4.82 22.53
N ALA A 54 10.09 -5.57 22.79
CA ALA A 54 11.32 -5.43 22.02
C ALA A 54 11.10 -5.91 20.58
N GLN A 55 10.54 -7.11 20.41
CA GLN A 55 10.33 -7.71 19.09
C GLN A 55 9.35 -6.95 18.21
N PHE A 56 8.42 -6.20 18.80
CA PHE A 56 7.53 -5.30 18.07
C PHE A 56 8.33 -4.40 17.11
N PHE A 57 9.47 -3.88 17.55
CA PHE A 57 10.29 -2.92 16.80
C PHE A 57 11.33 -3.55 15.86
N ASP A 58 11.34 -4.88 15.70
CA ASP A 58 12.35 -5.57 14.87
C ASP A 58 11.99 -5.58 13.37
N ASP A 59 10.76 -5.23 12.99
CA ASP A 59 10.34 -5.17 11.58
C ASP A 59 10.97 -3.96 10.89
N LEU A 60 11.79 -4.23 9.86
CA LEU A 60 12.45 -3.24 9.01
C LEU A 60 11.43 -2.29 8.34
N HIS A 61 10.24 -2.78 8.03
CA HIS A 61 9.27 -2.03 7.24
C HIS A 61 8.32 -1.19 8.09
N GLY A 62 8.32 -1.37 9.41
CA GLY A 62 7.44 -0.67 10.33
C GLY A 62 6.67 -1.63 11.23
N PRO A 63 6.64 -1.39 12.56
CA PRO A 63 6.17 -2.38 13.52
C PRO A 63 4.64 -2.56 13.56
N LEU A 64 3.88 -1.57 13.06
CA LEU A 64 2.42 -1.58 13.17
C LEU A 64 1.78 -2.69 12.35
N HIS A 65 2.29 -2.93 11.14
CA HIS A 65 1.72 -3.96 10.26
C HIS A 65 1.91 -5.36 10.83
N SER A 66 3.14 -5.69 11.26
CA SER A 66 3.44 -6.97 11.91
C SER A 66 2.63 -7.20 13.18
N LEU A 67 2.37 -6.16 13.99
CA LEU A 67 1.48 -6.28 15.15
C LEU A 67 0.03 -6.54 14.75
N LEU A 68 -0.50 -5.81 13.76
CA LEU A 68 -1.86 -6.04 13.28
C LEU A 68 -2.01 -7.46 12.74
N LEU A 69 -1.01 -7.95 11.99
CA LEU A 69 -1.01 -9.31 11.46
C LEU A 69 -0.92 -10.36 12.58
N HIS A 70 -0.09 -10.13 13.59
CA HIS A 70 0.01 -10.98 14.77
C HIS A 70 -1.37 -11.13 15.44
N LEU A 71 -2.01 -10.01 15.78
CA LEU A 71 -3.33 -9.98 16.41
C LEU A 71 -4.41 -10.60 15.51
N TRP A 72 -4.38 -10.30 14.21
CA TRP A 72 -5.32 -10.84 13.23
C TRP A 72 -5.21 -12.36 13.14
N SER A 73 -3.99 -12.91 13.16
CA SER A 73 -3.77 -14.35 13.08
C SER A 73 -4.33 -15.12 14.28
N HIS A 74 -4.36 -14.49 15.47
CA HIS A 74 -4.99 -15.06 16.66
C HIS A 74 -6.52 -15.12 16.56
N LEU A 75 -7.13 -14.24 15.75
CA LEU A 75 -8.59 -14.17 15.59
C LEU A 75 -9.08 -15.03 14.41
N PHE A 76 -8.36 -15.02 13.29
CA PHE A 76 -8.80 -15.62 12.03
C PHE A 76 -7.96 -16.82 11.59
N GLY A 77 -6.86 -17.12 12.29
CA GLY A 77 -5.94 -18.22 12.01
C GLY A 77 -4.72 -17.83 11.18
N THR A 78 -3.85 -18.80 10.93
CA THR A 78 -2.53 -18.62 10.28
C THR A 78 -2.49 -19.11 8.82
N GLY A 79 -3.61 -19.53 8.26
CA GLY A 79 -3.71 -19.94 6.86
C GLY A 79 -3.59 -18.75 5.90
N GLU A 80 -3.22 -19.03 4.65
CA GLU A 80 -3.02 -18.00 3.62
C GLU A 80 -4.21 -17.05 3.46
N LEU A 81 -5.42 -17.62 3.40
CA LEU A 81 -6.66 -16.84 3.32
C LEU A 81 -6.82 -15.89 4.52
N ALA A 82 -6.57 -16.40 5.73
CA ALA A 82 -6.73 -15.63 6.96
C ALA A 82 -5.73 -14.47 7.00
N LEU A 83 -4.47 -14.71 6.68
CA LEU A 83 -3.44 -13.68 6.71
C LEU A 83 -3.68 -12.63 5.63
N ARG A 84 -3.95 -13.03 4.37
CA ARG A 84 -4.22 -12.07 3.29
C ARG A 84 -5.54 -11.33 3.42
N SER A 85 -6.49 -11.86 4.19
CA SER A 85 -7.75 -11.15 4.45
C SER A 85 -7.54 -9.84 5.21
N LEU A 86 -6.47 -9.71 6.00
CA LEU A 86 -6.11 -8.43 6.63
C LEU A 86 -5.87 -7.35 5.56
N GLU A 87 -5.08 -7.67 4.55
CA GLU A 87 -4.76 -6.75 3.44
C GLU A 87 -5.97 -6.41 2.61
N ALA A 88 -6.80 -7.42 2.33
CA ALA A 88 -8.06 -7.21 1.63
C ALA A 88 -8.96 -6.24 2.42
N VAL A 89 -9.10 -6.42 3.74
CA VAL A 89 -9.90 -5.54 4.61
C VAL A 89 -9.34 -4.12 4.63
N LEU A 90 -8.04 -3.95 4.90
CA LEU A 90 -7.39 -2.63 4.92
C LEU A 90 -7.54 -1.91 3.58
N SER A 91 -7.35 -2.64 2.48
CA SER A 91 -7.51 -2.13 1.11
C SER A 91 -8.96 -1.74 0.80
N VAL A 92 -9.95 -2.51 1.25
CA VAL A 92 -11.38 -2.17 1.11
C VAL A 92 -11.73 -0.92 1.91
N LEU A 93 -11.20 -0.78 3.13
CA LEU A 93 -11.41 0.40 3.97
C LEU A 93 -10.82 1.68 3.36
N THR A 94 -9.79 1.57 2.49
CA THR A 94 -9.24 2.71 1.76
C THR A 94 -10.27 3.35 0.82
N ILE A 95 -11.23 2.58 0.26
CA ILE A 95 -12.25 3.11 -0.66
C ILE A 95 -13.13 4.18 0.01
N PRO A 96 -13.84 3.90 1.12
CA PRO A 96 -14.60 4.93 1.82
C PRO A 96 -13.73 6.00 2.47
N ALA A 97 -12.52 5.65 2.92
CA ALA A 97 -11.57 6.65 3.41
C ALA A 97 -11.19 7.66 2.32
N PHE A 98 -11.05 7.21 1.07
CA PHE A 98 -10.72 8.05 -0.08
C PHE A 98 -11.88 8.94 -0.50
N ALA A 99 -13.10 8.40 -0.57
CA ALA A 99 -14.29 9.22 -0.77
C ALA A 99 -14.41 10.30 0.33
N TRP A 100 -14.15 9.95 1.58
CA TRP A 100 -14.13 10.88 2.71
C TRP A 100 -12.99 11.93 2.61
N SER A 101 -11.81 11.55 2.14
CA SER A 101 -10.65 12.45 2.06
C SER A 101 -10.89 13.59 1.07
N LEU A 102 -11.64 13.32 -0.02
CA LEU A 102 -11.93 14.26 -1.10
C LEU A 102 -13.12 15.21 -0.81
N GLN A 103 -13.96 14.93 0.19
CA GLN A 103 -15.12 15.77 0.52
C GLN A 103 -14.83 17.28 0.65
N PRO A 104 -13.71 17.73 1.27
CA PRO A 104 -13.40 19.15 1.42
C PRO A 104 -13.20 19.89 0.10
N LEU A 105 -12.91 19.18 -1.00
CA LEU A 105 -12.73 19.79 -2.32
C LEU A 105 -14.05 20.31 -2.90
N ASN A 106 -15.20 19.85 -2.39
CA ASN A 106 -16.53 20.23 -2.86
C ASN A 106 -16.74 20.02 -4.38
N ARG A 107 -16.18 18.94 -4.92
CA ARG A 107 -16.30 18.54 -6.33
C ARG A 107 -16.93 17.14 -6.44
N PRO A 108 -18.28 17.01 -6.40
CA PRO A 108 -18.94 15.72 -6.28
C PRO A 108 -18.66 14.77 -7.46
N LYS A 109 -18.62 15.30 -8.70
CA LYS A 109 -18.28 14.50 -9.88
C LYS A 109 -16.86 13.91 -9.78
N THR A 110 -15.88 14.76 -9.46
CA THR A 110 -14.47 14.35 -9.29
C THR A 110 -14.32 13.32 -8.18
N LEU A 111 -15.03 13.49 -7.05
CA LEU A 111 -15.00 12.55 -5.92
C LEU A 111 -15.45 11.16 -6.36
N TRP A 112 -16.60 11.03 -7.00
CA TRP A 112 -17.13 9.72 -7.39
C TRP A 112 -16.34 9.06 -8.50
N ILE A 113 -15.87 9.83 -9.50
CA ILE A 113 -14.99 9.32 -10.55
C ILE A 113 -13.69 8.81 -9.93
N ALA A 114 -13.01 9.61 -9.10
CA ALA A 114 -11.76 9.21 -8.47
C ALA A 114 -11.93 8.00 -7.52
N THR A 115 -13.04 7.94 -6.77
CA THR A 115 -13.33 6.79 -5.89
C THR A 115 -13.59 5.52 -6.70
N GLY A 116 -14.32 5.62 -7.82
CA GLY A 116 -14.51 4.49 -8.73
C GLY A 116 -13.20 4.00 -9.36
N LEU A 117 -12.34 4.94 -9.77
CA LEU A 117 -11.01 4.62 -10.27
C LEU A 117 -10.16 3.90 -9.23
N LEU A 118 -10.17 4.34 -7.96
CA LEU A 118 -9.47 3.64 -6.87
C LEU A 118 -10.07 2.25 -6.59
N ALA A 119 -11.40 2.13 -6.58
CA ALA A 119 -12.08 0.87 -6.30
C ALA A 119 -11.69 -0.22 -7.32
N LEU A 120 -11.41 0.16 -8.56
CA LEU A 120 -11.01 -0.73 -9.65
C LEU A 120 -9.53 -0.62 -10.04
N ASN A 121 -8.71 0.08 -9.26
CA ASN A 121 -7.31 0.30 -9.59
C ASN A 121 -6.51 -1.01 -9.47
N PRO A 122 -5.84 -1.49 -10.55
CA PRO A 122 -5.16 -2.79 -10.55
C PRO A 122 -4.01 -2.85 -9.55
N PHE A 123 -3.27 -1.77 -9.34
CA PHE A 123 -2.18 -1.72 -8.36
C PHE A 123 -2.71 -1.81 -6.92
N HIS A 124 -3.78 -1.09 -6.61
CA HIS A 124 -4.40 -1.14 -5.29
C HIS A 124 -5.07 -2.49 -5.01
N VAL A 125 -5.56 -3.17 -6.06
CA VAL A 125 -6.07 -4.55 -5.97
C VAL A 125 -4.91 -5.53 -5.76
N TRP A 126 -3.79 -5.40 -6.49
CA TRP A 126 -2.61 -6.24 -6.28
C TRP A 126 -2.13 -6.16 -4.83
N TYR A 127 -1.89 -4.96 -4.30
CA TYR A 127 -1.46 -4.83 -2.91
C TYR A 127 -2.50 -5.34 -1.91
N ALA A 128 -3.79 -5.41 -2.28
CA ALA A 128 -4.82 -6.03 -1.43
C ALA A 128 -4.66 -7.55 -1.26
N GLN A 129 -3.90 -8.19 -2.15
CA GLN A 129 -3.71 -9.64 -2.19
C GLN A 129 -2.30 -10.07 -1.80
N GLU A 130 -1.46 -9.12 -1.42
CA GLU A 130 -0.07 -9.36 -1.07
C GLU A 130 0.12 -9.06 0.41
N LEU A 131 0.57 -10.04 1.19
CA LEU A 131 0.75 -9.95 2.65
C LEU A 131 1.92 -9.04 3.04
N ARG A 132 1.77 -7.74 2.80
CA ARG A 132 2.77 -6.70 2.97
C ARG A 132 2.12 -5.43 3.50
N ASN A 133 2.92 -4.55 4.10
CA ASN A 133 2.46 -3.32 4.75
C ASN A 133 1.88 -2.23 3.82
N TYR A 134 1.76 -2.48 2.52
CA TYR A 134 1.38 -1.46 1.54
C TYR A 134 -0.07 -1.00 1.68
N THR A 135 -1.02 -1.88 2.00
CA THR A 135 -2.43 -1.47 2.13
C THR A 135 -2.65 -0.57 3.34
N LEU A 136 -1.95 -0.85 4.45
CA LEU A 136 -1.95 -0.01 5.64
C LEU A 136 -1.32 1.35 5.36
N PHE A 137 -0.19 1.38 4.65
CA PHE A 137 0.45 2.60 4.18
C PHE A 137 -0.49 3.44 3.30
N MET A 138 -1.17 2.83 2.33
CA MET A 138 -2.14 3.53 1.47
C MET A 138 -3.33 4.08 2.27
N LEU A 139 -3.90 3.28 3.17
CA LEU A 139 -5.02 3.71 4.02
C LEU A 139 -4.64 4.92 4.89
N THR A 140 -3.52 4.83 5.61
CA THR A 140 -3.03 5.92 6.46
C THR A 140 -2.65 7.16 5.63
N GLY A 141 -2.05 7.00 4.45
CA GLY A 141 -1.80 8.08 3.50
C GLY A 141 -3.08 8.82 3.09
N VAL A 142 -4.11 8.08 2.68
CA VAL A 142 -5.41 8.64 2.31
C VAL A 142 -6.08 9.38 3.48
N LEU A 143 -6.03 8.79 4.68
CA LEU A 143 -6.56 9.43 5.89
C LEU A 143 -5.79 10.71 6.24
N ALA A 144 -4.46 10.67 6.17
CA ALA A 144 -3.60 11.83 6.42
C ALA A 144 -3.90 12.95 5.43
N THR A 145 -4.03 12.64 4.14
CA THR A 145 -4.43 13.60 3.11
C THR A 145 -5.83 14.16 3.37
N GLY A 146 -6.79 13.33 3.81
CA GLY A 146 -8.13 13.79 4.16
C GLY A 146 -8.16 14.78 5.34
N PHE A 147 -7.33 14.57 6.36
CA PHE A 147 -7.16 15.54 7.45
C PHE A 147 -6.40 16.79 6.99
N PHE A 148 -5.33 16.61 6.20
CA PHE A 148 -4.56 17.71 5.63
C PHE A 148 -5.43 18.64 4.78
N LEU A 149 -6.24 18.11 3.87
CA LEU A 149 -7.14 18.91 3.04
C LEU A 149 -8.12 19.72 3.89
N ARG A 150 -8.66 19.12 4.96
CA ARG A 150 -9.57 19.83 5.88
C ARG A 150 -8.89 20.99 6.60
N ILE A 151 -7.66 20.78 7.06
CA ILE A 151 -6.82 21.77 7.73
C ILE A 151 -6.40 22.87 6.75
N SER A 152 -5.88 22.49 5.60
CA SER A 152 -5.33 23.37 4.56
C SER A 152 -6.41 24.22 3.89
N LEU A 153 -7.63 23.69 3.72
CA LEU A 153 -8.79 24.45 3.21
C LEU A 153 -9.54 25.19 4.32
N GLY A 154 -9.10 25.11 5.58
CA GLY A 154 -9.70 25.83 6.70
C GLY A 154 -11.07 25.30 7.15
N THR A 155 -11.53 24.17 6.61
CA THR A 155 -12.83 23.58 6.97
C THR A 155 -12.85 23.03 8.40
N GLN A 156 -11.74 22.47 8.89
CA GLN A 156 -11.61 21.90 10.25
C GLN A 156 -10.14 21.94 10.72
N ARG A 157 -9.91 22.16 12.03
CA ARG A 157 -8.55 22.22 12.63
C ARG A 157 -8.16 20.92 13.34
N ARG A 158 -8.20 19.79 12.63
CA ARG A 158 -7.96 18.43 13.18
C ARG A 158 -6.47 18.05 13.24
N PHE A 159 -5.62 18.92 13.79
CA PHE A 159 -4.16 18.70 13.86
C PHE A 159 -3.78 17.44 14.62
N LEU A 160 -4.45 17.16 15.75
CA LEU A 160 -4.18 15.95 16.53
C LEU A 160 -4.45 14.67 15.71
N ALA A 161 -5.63 14.57 15.07
CA ALA A 161 -5.96 13.41 14.24
C ALA A 161 -5.02 13.28 13.04
N TYR A 162 -4.62 14.40 12.42
CA TYR A 162 -3.59 14.41 11.38
C TYR A 162 -2.25 13.88 11.89
N GLY A 163 -1.77 14.34 13.05
CA GLY A 163 -0.54 13.86 13.68
C GLY A 163 -0.60 12.37 14.00
N VAL A 164 -1.69 11.90 14.62
CA VAL A 164 -1.89 10.48 14.96
C VAL A 164 -1.85 9.61 13.71
N VAL A 165 -2.56 9.98 12.64
CA VAL A 165 -2.55 9.19 11.40
C VAL A 165 -1.18 9.20 10.73
N ASN A 166 -0.46 10.33 10.74
CA ASN A 166 0.92 10.34 10.23
C ASN A 166 1.83 9.43 11.05
N PHE A 167 1.73 9.46 12.38
CA PHE A 167 2.46 8.55 13.25
C PHE A 167 2.17 7.09 12.93
N LEU A 168 0.89 6.71 12.77
CA LEU A 168 0.52 5.35 12.33
C LEU A 168 1.06 5.03 10.92
N GLY A 169 1.06 6.00 10.01
CA GLY A 169 1.63 5.83 8.67
C GLY A 169 3.14 5.58 8.69
N PHE A 170 3.89 6.30 9.52
CA PHE A 170 5.33 6.04 9.73
C PHE A 170 5.60 4.70 10.39
N LEU A 171 4.79 4.28 11.37
CA LEU A 171 4.88 2.94 11.95
C LEU A 171 4.50 1.84 10.95
N SER A 172 3.78 2.18 9.88
CA SER A 172 3.46 1.25 8.81
C SER A 172 4.58 1.17 7.77
N ASN A 173 5.12 2.31 7.33
CA ASN A 173 6.14 2.39 6.29
C ASN A 173 6.88 3.74 6.34
N LEU A 174 8.22 3.72 6.32
CA LEU A 174 9.05 4.94 6.28
C LEU A 174 8.79 5.83 5.06
N ALA A 175 8.30 5.27 3.96
CA ALA A 175 7.89 6.02 2.76
C ALA A 175 6.76 7.03 3.06
N HIS A 176 6.08 6.94 4.21
CA HIS A 176 5.14 7.95 4.67
C HIS A 176 5.75 9.35 4.85
N LEU A 177 7.08 9.43 4.95
CA LEU A 177 7.82 10.69 4.85
C LEU A 177 7.43 11.47 3.59
N PHE A 178 7.31 10.81 2.44
CA PHE A 178 6.98 11.48 1.18
C PHE A 178 5.57 12.07 1.17
N VAL A 179 4.62 11.45 1.88
CA VAL A 179 3.26 11.98 2.05
C VAL A 179 3.31 13.28 2.86
N VAL A 180 4.05 13.29 3.96
CA VAL A 180 4.23 14.47 4.81
C VAL A 180 4.96 15.60 4.07
N LEU A 181 6.03 15.28 3.35
CA LEU A 181 6.75 16.25 2.52
C LEU A 181 5.85 16.84 1.43
N THR A 182 5.02 16.00 0.79
CA THR A 182 4.04 16.46 -0.21
C THR A 182 3.02 17.41 0.41
N HIS A 183 2.48 17.10 1.59
CA HIS A 183 1.57 18.01 2.29
C HIS A 183 2.25 19.36 2.62
N GLY A 184 3.51 19.33 3.06
CA GLY A 184 4.32 20.53 3.29
C GLY A 184 4.51 21.35 2.01
N LEU A 185 4.93 20.71 0.92
CA LEU A 185 5.12 21.35 -0.38
C LEU A 185 3.82 21.95 -0.91
N VAL A 186 2.71 21.20 -0.89
CA VAL A 186 1.40 21.71 -1.29
C VAL A 186 1.01 22.92 -0.45
N GLN A 187 1.25 22.90 0.86
CA GLN A 187 0.95 24.05 1.71
C GLN A 187 1.82 25.28 1.40
N LEU A 188 3.11 25.07 1.10
CA LEU A 188 4.01 26.13 0.66
C LEU A 188 3.56 26.75 -0.67
N LEU A 189 3.23 25.91 -1.66
CA LEU A 189 2.81 26.33 -3.00
C LEU A 189 1.45 27.04 -3.00
N ARG A 190 0.56 26.71 -2.05
CA ARG A 190 -0.69 27.45 -1.85
C ARG A 190 -0.48 28.87 -1.29
N GLY A 191 0.72 29.19 -0.81
CA GLY A 191 1.09 30.51 -0.33
C GLY A 191 0.42 30.87 0.99
N ARG A 192 -0.60 31.75 0.95
CA ARG A 192 -1.19 32.46 2.10
C ARG A 192 -1.64 31.50 3.21
N SER A 193 -0.75 31.32 4.18
CA SER A 193 -0.90 30.41 5.31
C SER A 193 -0.66 31.21 6.58
N GLY A 194 -1.66 31.25 7.49
CA GLY A 194 -1.50 31.94 8.76
C GLY A 194 -0.48 31.23 9.67
N ARG A 195 0.23 31.98 10.53
CA ARG A 195 1.22 31.41 11.47
C ARG A 195 0.65 30.26 12.31
N GLY A 196 -0.62 30.33 12.70
CA GLY A 196 -1.30 29.27 13.45
C GLY A 196 -1.47 27.95 12.68
N LEU A 197 -1.61 28.00 11.36
CA LEU A 197 -1.67 26.80 10.51
C LEU A 197 -0.31 26.09 10.50
N TRP A 198 0.75 26.85 10.20
CA TRP A 198 2.13 26.34 10.22
C TRP A 198 2.54 25.82 11.59
N ARG A 199 2.17 26.52 12.67
CA ARG A 199 2.41 26.04 14.04
C ARG A 199 1.73 24.70 14.29
N GLY A 200 0.46 24.55 13.88
CA GLY A 200 -0.27 23.29 14.06
C GLY A 200 0.33 22.13 13.25
N LEU A 201 0.73 22.38 11.99
CA LEU A 201 1.40 21.37 11.16
C LEU A 201 2.77 21.00 11.73
N ALA A 202 3.59 21.99 12.09
CA ALA A 202 4.91 21.78 12.67
C ALA A 202 4.84 21.00 13.99
N VAL A 203 3.90 21.34 14.89
CA VAL A 203 3.68 20.58 16.13
C VAL A 203 3.30 19.14 15.80
N SER A 204 2.42 18.91 14.82
CA SER A 204 2.01 17.56 14.43
C SER A 204 3.19 16.74 13.88
N TRP A 205 4.04 17.34 13.04
CA TRP A 205 5.21 16.68 12.48
C TRP A 205 6.30 16.42 13.51
N VAL A 206 6.61 17.41 14.35
CA VAL A 206 7.60 17.27 15.43
C VAL A 206 7.16 16.19 16.40
N LEU A 207 5.90 16.20 16.86
CA LEU A 207 5.40 15.14 17.74
C LEU A 207 5.46 13.77 17.07
N THR A 208 5.13 13.68 15.78
CA THR A 208 5.25 12.42 15.03
C THR A 208 6.70 11.92 15.03
N LEU A 209 7.66 12.77 14.68
CA LEU A 209 9.08 12.41 14.64
C LEU A 209 9.63 12.07 16.03
N LEU A 210 9.24 12.80 17.07
CA LEU A 210 9.64 12.53 18.45
C LEU A 210 9.15 11.16 18.92
N LEU A 211 7.88 10.82 18.63
CA LEU A 211 7.33 9.52 18.97
C LEU A 211 7.95 8.39 18.11
N MET A 212 8.45 8.69 16.91
CA MET A 212 9.21 7.75 16.06
C MET A 212 10.66 7.58 16.49
N GLY A 213 11.23 8.54 17.22
CA GLY A 213 12.64 8.55 17.62
C GLY A 213 13.14 7.22 18.20
N PRO A 214 12.49 6.63 19.22
CA PRO A 214 12.92 5.37 19.81
C PRO A 214 13.00 4.20 18.82
N TRP A 215 12.04 4.13 17.88
CA TRP A 215 12.04 3.10 16.86
C TRP A 215 13.11 3.35 15.80
N ILE A 216 13.28 4.61 15.34
CA ILE A 216 14.30 4.98 14.35
C ILE A 216 15.70 4.67 14.86
N VAL A 217 16.00 4.99 16.13
CA VAL A 217 17.30 4.68 16.75
C VAL A 217 17.52 3.17 16.79
N ARG A 218 16.54 2.41 17.27
CA ARG A 218 16.66 0.95 17.30
C ARG A 218 16.79 0.32 15.92
N PHE A 219 16.06 0.85 14.94
CA PHE A 219 16.15 0.43 13.54
C PHE A 219 17.56 0.65 13.01
N TRP A 220 18.14 1.81 13.28
CA TRP A 220 19.50 2.16 12.89
C TRP A 220 20.51 1.16 13.46
N ASP A 221 20.50 0.97 14.79
CA ASP A 221 21.44 0.10 15.51
C ASP A 221 21.32 -1.37 15.09
N ARG A 222 20.10 -1.84 14.79
CA ARG A 222 19.85 -3.27 14.52
C ARG A 222 19.97 -3.66 13.05
N HIS A 223 19.73 -2.73 12.13
CA HIS A 223 19.62 -3.04 10.72
C HIS A 223 20.66 -2.30 9.89
N VAL A 224 20.83 -1.00 10.07
CA VAL A 224 21.73 -0.20 9.22
C VAL A 224 23.19 -0.43 9.60
N GLU A 225 23.50 -0.35 10.89
CA GLU A 225 24.87 -0.53 11.39
C GLU A 225 25.34 -1.97 11.21
N VAL A 226 24.50 -2.95 11.58
CA VAL A 226 24.83 -4.38 11.51
C VAL A 226 24.91 -4.91 10.08
N SER A 227 24.15 -4.35 9.13
CA SER A 227 24.19 -4.85 7.75
C SER A 227 25.45 -4.47 6.99
N GLY A 228 26.29 -3.57 7.53
CA GLY A 228 27.42 -3.00 6.79
C GLY A 228 26.97 -2.29 5.51
N ALA A 229 25.71 -1.84 5.41
CA ALA A 229 25.17 -1.28 4.16
C ALA A 229 25.87 0.03 3.74
N LEU A 230 26.51 0.69 4.71
CA LEU A 230 27.31 1.90 4.50
C LEU A 230 28.80 1.60 4.34
N GLU A 231 29.22 0.35 4.54
CA GLU A 231 30.59 -0.09 4.37
C GLU A 231 30.77 -0.64 2.95
N PRO A 232 31.62 -0.03 2.11
CA PRO A 232 31.89 -0.54 0.77
C PRO A 232 32.61 -1.89 0.88
N THR A 233 31.85 -2.97 0.71
CA THR A 233 32.41 -4.32 0.62
C THR A 233 32.88 -4.57 -0.81
N MET A 234 34.15 -4.95 -0.96
CA MET A 234 34.71 -5.38 -2.25
C MET A 234 34.11 -6.74 -2.60
N VAL A 235 33.05 -6.73 -3.41
CA VAL A 235 32.51 -7.97 -4.00
C VAL A 235 33.50 -8.45 -5.04
N PRO A 236 34.05 -9.68 -4.94
CA PRO A 236 34.95 -10.23 -5.95
C PRO A 236 34.27 -10.14 -7.33
N SER A 237 34.88 -9.42 -8.26
CA SER A 237 34.27 -9.04 -9.55
C SER A 237 34.07 -10.19 -10.55
N GLY A 238 34.19 -11.45 -10.11
CA GLY A 238 34.23 -12.62 -10.98
C GLY A 238 33.00 -13.53 -10.94
N GLU A 239 32.29 -13.63 -9.81
CA GLU A 239 31.09 -14.47 -9.71
C GLU A 239 29.83 -13.62 -9.83
N LYS A 240 29.12 -13.84 -10.95
CA LYS A 240 27.75 -13.38 -11.11
C LYS A 240 26.89 -13.95 -9.97
N LEU A 241 26.54 -13.11 -8.98
CA LEU A 241 25.70 -13.48 -7.82
C LEU A 241 24.28 -13.94 -8.22
N ARG A 242 23.83 -13.57 -9.42
CA ARG A 242 22.65 -14.11 -10.13
C ARG A 242 23.10 -14.38 -11.57
N GLY A 243 22.54 -15.41 -12.24
CA GLY A 243 22.85 -15.75 -13.65
C GLY A 243 22.60 -14.61 -14.63
N ASP A 244 22.57 -14.85 -15.95
CA ASP A 244 22.23 -13.80 -16.92
C ASP A 244 20.84 -13.21 -16.64
N THR A 245 20.81 -12.10 -15.90
CA THR A 245 19.59 -11.36 -15.52
C THR A 245 19.12 -10.47 -16.66
N SER A 246 19.46 -10.79 -17.90
CA SER A 246 18.78 -10.22 -19.05
C SER A 246 17.35 -10.74 -19.00
N ALA A 247 16.46 -10.00 -18.33
CA ALA A 247 15.03 -10.18 -18.49
C ALA A 247 14.79 -10.22 -20.00
N PRO A 248 14.38 -11.37 -20.57
CA PRO A 248 14.29 -11.49 -22.01
C PRO A 248 13.32 -10.42 -22.49
N LEU A 249 13.58 -9.79 -23.65
CA LEU A 249 12.66 -8.80 -24.22
C LEU A 249 11.24 -9.39 -24.36
N ALA A 250 11.12 -10.71 -24.50
CA ALA A 250 9.87 -11.46 -24.47
C ALA A 250 9.08 -11.37 -23.14
N GLY A 251 9.73 -10.99 -22.03
CA GLY A 251 9.11 -10.72 -20.74
C GLY A 251 8.51 -9.31 -20.61
N VAL A 252 8.83 -8.38 -21.52
CA VAL A 252 8.29 -7.01 -21.50
C VAL A 252 6.77 -6.98 -21.71
N PRO A 253 6.18 -7.69 -22.69
CA PRO A 253 4.72 -7.78 -22.82
C PRO A 253 4.06 -8.36 -21.57
N TYR A 254 4.70 -9.33 -20.92
CA TYR A 254 4.18 -9.92 -19.70
C TYR A 254 4.24 -8.96 -18.51
N ALA A 255 5.36 -8.25 -18.34
CA ALA A 255 5.49 -7.22 -17.32
C ALA A 255 4.41 -6.14 -17.52
N TYR A 256 4.19 -5.71 -18.75
CA TYR A 256 3.15 -4.75 -19.10
C TYR A 256 1.74 -5.25 -18.76
N TYR A 257 1.45 -6.51 -19.08
CA TYR A 257 0.19 -7.16 -18.69
C TYR A 257 0.02 -7.22 -17.17
N ALA A 258 1.03 -7.69 -16.43
CA ALA A 258 0.99 -7.75 -14.97
C ALA A 258 0.80 -6.36 -14.34
N PHE A 259 1.41 -5.32 -14.90
CA PHE A 259 1.19 -3.93 -14.49
C PHE A 259 -0.22 -3.41 -14.83
N SER A 260 -0.83 -3.92 -15.90
CA SER A 260 -2.12 -3.48 -16.41
C SER A 260 -3.31 -4.11 -15.68
N VAL A 261 -3.23 -5.40 -15.35
CA VAL A 261 -4.35 -6.17 -14.77
C VAL A 261 -4.04 -6.81 -13.42
N GLY A 262 -2.81 -6.69 -12.93
CA GLY A 262 -2.33 -7.37 -11.72
C GLY A 262 -1.96 -8.84 -11.94
N TYR A 263 -1.30 -9.45 -10.96
CA TYR A 263 -0.90 -10.88 -11.00
C TYR A 263 -2.05 -11.86 -10.74
N SER A 264 -3.23 -11.36 -10.38
CA SER A 264 -4.40 -12.18 -10.06
C SER A 264 -5.05 -12.83 -11.29
N TRP A 265 -4.77 -12.29 -12.49
CA TRP A 265 -5.35 -12.74 -13.77
C TRP A 265 -4.33 -13.45 -14.68
N GLY A 266 -3.06 -13.51 -14.26
CA GLY A 266 -1.95 -14.09 -15.02
C GLY A 266 -1.47 -15.46 -14.51
N PRO A 267 -0.52 -16.08 -15.23
CA PRO A 267 0.16 -17.27 -14.79
C PRO A 267 0.86 -17.03 -13.45
N SER A 268 0.90 -18.06 -12.63
CA SER A 268 1.54 -18.03 -11.32
C SER A 268 3.05 -17.80 -11.41
N LEU A 269 3.64 -17.28 -10.32
CA LEU A 269 5.10 -17.15 -10.20
C LEU A 269 5.83 -18.49 -10.39
N ARG A 270 5.17 -19.62 -10.10
CA ARG A 270 5.68 -20.97 -10.35
C ARG A 270 5.75 -21.26 -11.86
N GLU A 271 4.69 -20.97 -12.60
CA GLU A 271 4.62 -21.15 -14.06
C GLU A 271 5.58 -20.21 -14.81
N LEU A 272 5.81 -19.01 -14.28
CA LEU A 272 6.80 -18.08 -14.84
C LEU A 272 8.25 -18.52 -14.59
N ARG A 273 8.55 -19.14 -13.43
CA ARG A 273 9.91 -19.67 -13.19
C ARG A 273 10.24 -20.83 -14.11
N SER A 274 9.26 -21.63 -14.52
CA SER A 274 9.48 -22.63 -15.57
C SER A 274 9.87 -22.02 -16.92
N LEU A 275 9.39 -20.81 -17.26
CA LEU A 275 9.79 -20.11 -18.50
C LEU A 275 11.30 -19.75 -18.49
N ASN A 276 11.83 -19.33 -17.34
CA ASN A 276 13.23 -18.93 -17.20
C ASN A 276 14.22 -20.12 -17.20
N GLN A 277 13.72 -21.34 -17.09
CA GLN A 277 14.52 -22.59 -17.11
C GLN A 277 14.55 -23.26 -18.49
N GLY A 278 14.23 -22.53 -19.56
CA GLY A 278 14.33 -23.02 -20.94
C GLY A 278 13.06 -23.70 -21.48
N MET A 279 11.91 -23.56 -20.83
CA MET A 279 10.62 -23.96 -21.40
C MET A 279 9.92 -22.82 -22.15
N SER A 280 9.36 -23.20 -23.30
CA SER A 280 8.62 -22.43 -24.31
C SER A 280 7.57 -21.46 -23.75
N LEU A 281 7.26 -20.41 -24.53
CA LEU A 281 6.15 -19.45 -24.35
C LEU A 281 4.76 -20.10 -24.19
N ASP A 282 4.65 -21.42 -24.22
CA ASP A 282 3.45 -22.20 -23.99
C ASP A 282 2.76 -21.88 -22.66
N ALA A 283 3.49 -21.55 -21.59
CA ALA A 283 2.86 -21.14 -20.33
C ALA A 283 2.10 -19.80 -20.44
N LEU A 284 2.41 -18.97 -21.44
CA LEU A 284 1.72 -17.71 -21.71
C LEU A 284 0.53 -17.90 -22.68
N ARG A 285 0.46 -19.01 -23.44
CA ARG A 285 -0.62 -19.25 -24.43
C ARG A 285 -2.02 -19.17 -23.84
N PRO A 286 -2.32 -19.77 -22.66
CA PRO A 286 -3.65 -19.67 -22.06
C PRO A 286 -4.03 -18.23 -21.69
N HIS A 287 -3.04 -17.38 -21.41
CA HIS A 287 -3.22 -15.99 -21.00
C HIS A 287 -3.07 -14.99 -22.15
N ALA A 288 -2.70 -15.45 -23.35
CA ALA A 288 -2.45 -14.60 -24.51
C ALA A 288 -3.63 -13.67 -24.85
N PRO A 289 -4.91 -14.10 -24.79
CA PRO A 289 -6.04 -13.19 -25.05
C PRO A 289 -6.11 -12.02 -24.06
N ALA A 290 -5.85 -12.28 -22.77
CA ALA A 290 -5.85 -11.25 -21.74
C ALA A 290 -4.64 -10.31 -21.87
N ILE A 291 -3.47 -10.86 -22.21
CA ILE A 291 -2.25 -10.10 -22.50
C ILE A 291 -2.47 -9.18 -23.71
N LEU A 292 -3.02 -9.70 -24.81
CA LEU A 292 -3.36 -8.94 -26.00
C LEU A 292 -4.40 -7.86 -25.73
N TYR A 293 -5.45 -8.17 -24.95
CA TYR A 293 -6.46 -7.19 -24.57
C TYR A 293 -5.85 -6.03 -23.76
N ALA A 294 -5.03 -6.34 -22.75
CA ALA A 294 -4.33 -5.30 -21.98
C ALA A 294 -3.38 -4.48 -22.86
N ALA A 295 -2.60 -5.15 -23.72
CA ALA A 295 -1.70 -4.48 -24.66
C ALA A 295 -2.45 -3.56 -25.63
N LEU A 296 -3.63 -3.96 -26.11
CA LEU A 296 -4.47 -3.12 -26.98
C LEU A 296 -5.05 -1.93 -26.20
N VAL A 297 -5.69 -2.17 -25.06
CA VAL A 297 -6.35 -1.12 -24.27
C VAL A 297 -5.36 -0.05 -23.81
N PHE A 298 -4.18 -0.45 -23.33
CA PHE A 298 -3.20 0.49 -22.80
C PHE A 298 -2.17 0.94 -23.86
N GLY A 299 -1.94 0.15 -24.92
CA GLY A 299 -1.04 0.48 -26.01
C GLY A 299 -1.63 1.43 -27.06
N THR A 300 -2.96 1.52 -27.19
CA THR A 300 -3.60 2.52 -28.07
C THR A 300 -3.83 3.88 -27.42
N VAL A 301 -3.50 4.02 -26.13
CA VAL A 301 -3.70 5.26 -25.34
C VAL A 301 -2.38 6.01 -25.10
N GLY A 302 -1.24 5.44 -25.55
CA GLY A 302 0.09 6.04 -25.47
C GLY A 302 0.48 6.89 -26.67
#